data_AF-A0A949CJN4-F1
#
_entry.id   AF-A0A949CJN4-F1
#
_cell.length_a   1.000
_cell.length_b   1.000
_cell.length_c   1.000
_cell.angle_alpha   90.00
_cell.angle_beta   90.00
_cell.angle_gamma   90.00
#
_symmetry.space_group_name_H-M   'P 1'
#
loop_
_entity.id
_entity.type
_entity.pdbx_description
1 polymer ?
#
loop_
_entity_poly.entity_id
_entity_poly.type
_entity_poly.pdbx_seq_one_letter_code
_entity_poly.pdbx_strand_id
1 'polypeptide(L)'
;SELTRTTASAEWPFGLFVGCVRYLASWNDQQLNYRIDEPAVLDNNIQVLPQKYVLFDPSGEQSSVESGEDSLVCNYTRYPGVYRLKGLRPQGPVVRGFSVNVDRQEIELNRVTEETLDGMLGKDNYRVAKEKSEIESSLGEGRYGRELTPYMMVMLVMLFMAEQTMASRFYGSKAKEGSSATPGKPRTKGAA
;
A
#
# COMPACT_ATOMS: atom_id res chain seq x y z
N SER A 1 -1.31 -53.95 42.39
CA SER A 1 -1.92 -52.81 43.08
C SER A 1 -1.27 -51.54 42.59
N GLU A 2 -1.57 -51.17 41.35
CA GLU A 2 -1.00 -50.00 40.68
C GLU A 2 -2.18 -49.32 39.99
N LEU A 3 -2.69 -48.21 40.55
CA LEU A 3 -3.68 -47.34 39.88
C LEU A 3 -3.97 -46.11 40.76
N THR A 4 -2.96 -45.29 41.07
CA THR A 4 -3.19 -43.91 41.57
C THR A 4 -1.91 -43.09 41.48
N ARG A 5 -1.45 -42.77 40.25
CA ARG A 5 -0.36 -41.80 40.07
C ARG A 5 -0.38 -41.16 38.69
N THR A 6 -1.41 -40.36 38.36
CA THR A 6 -1.36 -39.55 37.12
C THR A 6 -2.30 -38.33 37.06
N THR A 7 -2.69 -37.71 38.19
CA THR A 7 -3.58 -36.53 38.15
C THR A 7 -2.93 -35.18 38.49
N ALA A 8 -1.61 -35.10 38.66
CA ALA A 8 -0.94 -33.88 39.12
C ALA A 8 -0.36 -32.97 38.00
N SER A 9 -0.51 -33.29 36.71
CA SER A 9 0.19 -32.58 35.63
C SER A 9 -0.70 -31.73 34.70
N ALA A 10 -2.01 -31.64 34.96
CA ALA A 10 -2.98 -31.01 34.05
C ALA A 10 -3.67 -29.75 34.60
N GLU A 11 -3.11 -29.08 35.62
CA GLU A 11 -3.73 -27.88 36.22
C GLU A 11 -3.40 -26.58 35.47
N TRP A 12 -2.23 -26.51 34.83
CA TRP A 12 -1.77 -25.31 34.12
C TRP A 12 -2.63 -24.88 32.91
N PRO A 13 -3.22 -25.78 32.09
CA PRO A 13 -4.06 -25.37 30.96
C PRO A 13 -5.38 -24.76 31.44
N PHE A 14 -5.91 -25.27 32.56
CA PHE A 14 -7.13 -24.74 33.17
C PHE A 14 -6.88 -23.35 33.78
N GLY A 15 -5.71 -23.12 34.38
CA GLY A 15 -5.30 -21.80 34.86
C GLY A 15 -5.22 -20.76 33.73
N LEU A 16 -4.63 -21.12 32.58
CA LEU A 16 -4.62 -20.26 31.40
C LEU A 16 -6.03 -20.01 30.87
N PHE A 17 -6.86 -21.04 30.77
CA PHE A 17 -8.23 -20.91 30.31
C PHE A 17 -9.06 -19.98 31.22
N VAL A 18 -9.01 -20.17 32.54
CA VAL A 18 -9.70 -19.29 33.50
C VAL A 18 -9.10 -17.88 33.49
N GLY A 19 -7.80 -17.73 33.30
CA GLY A 19 -7.15 -16.44 33.10
C GLY A 19 -7.65 -15.72 31.85
N CYS A 20 -7.73 -16.42 30.72
CA CYS A 20 -8.28 -15.90 29.47
C CYS A 20 -9.77 -15.59 29.60
N VAL A 21 -10.57 -16.47 30.21
CA VAL A 21 -12.00 -16.27 30.42
C VAL A 21 -12.23 -15.11 31.38
N ARG A 22 -11.47 -14.94 32.47
CA ARG A 22 -11.57 -13.75 33.34
C ARG A 22 -11.07 -12.49 32.66
N TYR A 23 -10.06 -12.56 31.80
CA TYR A 23 -9.61 -11.41 31.02
C TYR A 23 -10.67 -10.97 29.99
N LEU A 24 -11.29 -11.95 29.32
CA LEU A 24 -12.38 -11.72 28.37
C LEU A 24 -13.69 -11.32 29.06
N ALA A 25 -14.00 -11.92 30.22
CA ALA A 25 -15.21 -11.64 31.01
C ALA A 25 -15.05 -10.43 31.94
N SER A 26 -13.82 -9.95 32.15
CA SER A 26 -13.53 -8.57 32.57
C SER A 26 -13.80 -7.59 31.43
N TRP A 27 -14.59 -8.00 30.41
CA TRP A 27 -15.40 -7.13 29.60
C TRP A 27 -16.10 -6.11 30.49
N ASN A 28 -15.43 -4.97 30.51
CA ASN A 28 -15.93 -3.74 31.04
C ASN A 28 -17.21 -3.39 30.27
N ASP A 29 -18.27 -2.98 30.96
CA ASP A 29 -19.49 -2.41 30.36
C ASP A 29 -19.24 -1.04 29.70
N GLN A 30 -17.96 -0.71 29.52
CA GLN A 30 -17.52 0.54 28.96
C GLN A 30 -17.64 0.48 27.45
N GLN A 31 -18.36 1.44 26.89
CA GLN A 31 -18.42 1.65 25.45
C GLN A 31 -17.01 1.93 24.90
N LEU A 32 -16.57 1.11 23.96
CA LEU A 32 -15.28 1.25 23.26
C LEU A 32 -15.44 1.51 21.76
N ASN A 33 -16.68 1.63 21.30
CA ASN A 33 -17.01 1.93 19.92
C ASN A 33 -17.75 3.26 19.86
N TYR A 34 -17.17 4.22 19.15
CA TYR A 34 -17.68 5.57 18.97
C TYR A 34 -17.83 5.87 17.48
N ARG A 35 -18.59 6.91 17.16
CA ARG A 35 -18.68 7.44 15.79
C ARG A 35 -17.67 8.58 15.58
N ILE A 36 -17.38 8.86 14.31
CA ILE A 36 -16.61 10.06 13.94
C ILE A 36 -17.34 11.30 14.48
N ASP A 37 -16.57 12.27 14.98
CA ASP A 37 -17.04 13.51 15.58
C ASP A 37 -17.90 13.35 16.86
N GLU A 38 -18.09 12.12 17.34
CA GLU A 38 -18.67 11.85 18.66
C GLU A 38 -17.56 11.87 19.73
N PRO A 39 -17.73 12.62 20.83
CA PRO A 39 -16.76 12.64 21.91
C PRO A 39 -16.69 11.27 22.57
N ALA A 40 -15.50 10.65 22.58
CA ALA A 40 -15.31 9.37 23.24
C ALA A 40 -15.14 9.57 24.75
N VAL A 41 -16.00 8.95 25.56
CA VAL A 41 -16.00 9.07 27.03
C VAL A 41 -15.63 7.73 27.66
N LEU A 42 -14.40 7.63 28.15
CA LEU A 42 -13.90 6.45 28.81
C LEU A 42 -13.98 6.62 30.33
N ASP A 43 -14.40 5.59 31.05
CA ASP A 43 -14.29 5.55 32.51
C ASP A 43 -12.81 5.65 32.91
N ASN A 44 -12.49 6.52 33.86
CA ASN A 44 -11.14 6.78 34.32
C ASN A 44 -11.07 7.19 35.78
N ASN A 45 -11.25 6.23 36.69
CA ASN A 45 -10.99 6.43 38.11
C ASN A 45 -9.48 6.67 38.37
N ILE A 46 -9.11 7.90 38.74
CA ILE A 46 -7.72 8.32 38.99
C ILE A 46 -7.01 7.57 40.14
N GLN A 47 -7.76 6.92 41.04
CA GLN A 47 -7.18 6.09 42.10
C GLN A 47 -6.51 4.84 41.52
N VAL A 48 -7.05 4.31 40.41
CA VAL A 48 -6.58 3.07 39.78
C VAL A 48 -5.88 3.34 38.45
N LEU A 49 -6.26 4.40 37.75
CA LEU A 49 -5.79 4.74 36.42
C LEU A 49 -4.95 6.04 36.42
N PRO A 50 -4.07 6.24 35.42
CA PRO A 50 -3.37 7.51 35.22
C PRO A 50 -4.33 8.70 35.04
N GLN A 51 -3.93 9.88 35.50
CA GLN A 51 -4.62 11.13 35.18
C GLN A 51 -4.25 11.67 33.79
N LYS A 52 -3.00 11.43 33.36
CA LYS A 52 -2.47 11.94 32.10
C LYS A 52 -2.20 10.81 31.12
N TYR A 53 -2.67 11.01 29.89
CA TYR A 53 -2.52 10.08 28.78
C TYR A 53 -1.92 10.76 27.55
N VAL A 54 -1.19 9.99 26.77
CA VAL A 54 -0.86 10.29 25.38
C VAL A 54 -1.81 9.49 24.50
N LEU A 55 -2.64 10.20 23.74
CA LEU A 55 -3.52 9.67 22.71
C LEU A 55 -2.73 9.53 21.41
N PHE A 56 -2.86 8.37 20.78
CA PHE A 56 -2.34 8.06 19.45
C PHE A 56 -3.54 7.90 18.52
N ASP A 57 -3.65 8.79 17.55
CA ASP A 57 -4.66 8.77 16.50
C ASP A 57 -4.30 7.73 15.41
N PRO A 58 -5.28 7.16 14.68
CA PRO A 58 -5.04 6.32 13.49
C PRO A 58 -4.08 6.92 12.44
N SER A 59 -4.04 8.25 12.31
CA SER A 59 -3.10 8.99 11.43
C SER A 59 -1.64 8.96 11.91
N GLY A 60 -1.40 8.57 13.15
CA GLY A 60 -0.07 8.54 13.79
C GLY A 60 0.28 9.81 14.58
N GLU A 61 -0.60 10.80 14.61
CA GLU A 61 -0.44 11.99 15.45
C GLU A 61 -0.58 11.64 16.95
N GLN A 62 0.13 12.38 17.79
CA GLN A 62 0.10 12.22 19.24
C GLN A 62 -0.43 13.48 19.91
N SER A 63 -1.36 13.31 20.84
CA SER A 63 -1.92 14.42 21.61
C SER A 63 -1.97 14.06 23.09
N SER A 64 -1.69 15.03 23.96
CA SER A 64 -1.84 14.85 25.40
C SER A 64 -3.30 15.05 25.79
N VAL A 65 -3.86 14.10 26.54
CA VAL A 65 -5.23 14.18 27.08
C VAL A 65 -5.17 13.93 28.58
N GLU A 66 -5.88 14.76 29.33
CA GLU A 66 -6.00 14.63 30.78
C GLU A 66 -7.41 14.14 31.12
N SER A 67 -7.50 13.21 32.07
CA SER A 67 -8.77 12.75 32.60
C SER A 67 -9.33 13.74 33.61
N GLY A 68 -10.65 13.80 33.70
CA GLY A 68 -11.35 14.31 34.88
C GLY A 68 -11.21 13.36 36.06
N GLU A 69 -12.05 13.57 37.08
CA GLU A 69 -12.03 12.78 38.33
C GLU A 69 -12.34 11.29 38.10
N ASP A 70 -13.37 10.99 37.29
CA ASP A 70 -13.79 9.61 36.98
C ASP A 70 -13.97 9.34 35.47
N SER A 71 -13.69 10.31 34.59
CA SER A 71 -13.89 10.13 33.15
C SER A 71 -12.80 10.80 32.32
N LEU A 72 -12.37 10.12 31.26
CA LEU A 72 -11.50 10.65 30.23
C LEU A 72 -12.33 10.96 28.98
N VAL A 73 -12.39 12.23 28.60
CA VAL A 73 -13.13 12.68 27.42
C VAL A 73 -12.15 13.00 26.28
N CYS A 74 -12.33 12.36 25.14
CA CYS A 74 -11.58 12.61 23.91
C CYS A 74 -12.49 13.27 22.88
N ASN A 75 -12.36 14.59 22.71
CA ASN A 75 -13.19 15.39 21.80
C ASN A 75 -12.75 15.34 20.32
N TYR A 76 -11.59 14.75 20.02
CA TYR A 76 -10.96 14.83 18.70
C TYR A 76 -10.93 13.44 18.02
N THR A 77 -12.09 12.94 17.61
CA THR A 77 -12.28 11.65 16.92
C THR A 77 -12.52 11.86 15.43
N ARG A 78 -11.54 12.46 14.74
CA ARG A 78 -11.68 12.89 13.33
C ARG A 78 -11.47 11.77 12.31
N TYR A 79 -10.64 10.80 12.64
CA TYR A 79 -10.27 9.74 11.70
C TYR A 79 -10.89 8.41 12.14
N PRO A 80 -11.52 7.64 11.23
CA PRO A 80 -11.95 6.30 11.55
C PRO A 80 -10.75 5.41 11.82
N GLY A 81 -10.86 4.56 12.84
CA GLY A 81 -9.83 3.59 13.18
C GLY A 81 -9.67 3.37 14.68
N VAL A 82 -8.53 2.79 15.05
CA VAL A 82 -8.21 2.45 16.44
C VAL A 82 -7.37 3.54 17.07
N TYR A 83 -7.92 4.15 18.11
CA TYR A 83 -7.23 5.10 18.97
C TYR A 83 -6.59 4.36 20.14
N ARG A 84 -5.34 4.73 20.48
CA ARG A 84 -4.63 4.15 21.62
C ARG A 84 -4.28 5.22 22.64
N LEU A 85 -4.44 4.89 23.91
CA LEU A 85 -4.13 5.73 25.05
C LEU A 85 -2.99 5.08 25.84
N LYS A 86 -1.90 5.82 26.04
CA LYS A 86 -0.79 5.38 26.89
C LYS A 86 -0.63 6.35 28.05
N GLY A 87 -0.76 5.83 29.26
CA GLY A 87 -0.52 6.57 30.50
C GLY A 87 0.59 5.90 31.31
N LEU A 88 1.14 6.64 32.27
CA LEU A 88 2.19 6.16 33.15
C LEU A 88 1.71 6.20 34.61
N ARG A 89 1.91 5.09 35.34
CA ARG A 89 1.69 4.99 36.78
C ARG A 89 3.00 4.60 37.48
N PRO A 90 3.10 4.82 38.80
CA PRO A 90 4.23 4.32 39.58
C PRO A 90 4.42 2.80 39.49
N GLN A 91 3.32 2.07 39.25
CA GLN A 91 3.29 0.61 39.16
C GLN A 91 3.63 0.08 37.74
N GLY A 92 3.70 0.95 36.73
CA GLY A 92 3.97 0.58 35.34
C GLY A 92 3.17 1.38 34.30
N PRO A 93 3.47 1.19 33.01
CA PRO A 93 2.72 1.80 31.92
C PRO A 93 1.33 1.16 31.79
N VAL A 94 0.32 2.00 31.53
CA VAL A 94 -1.06 1.58 31.29
C VAL A 94 -1.40 1.88 29.83
N VAL A 95 -1.85 0.86 29.10
CA VAL A 95 -2.26 0.99 27.70
C VAL A 95 -3.74 0.66 27.57
N ARG A 96 -4.50 1.56 26.96
CA ARG A 96 -5.93 1.42 26.66
C ARG A 96 -6.18 1.79 25.20
N GLY A 97 -7.37 1.52 24.70
CA GLY A 97 -7.75 1.92 23.36
C GLY A 97 -9.25 1.85 23.14
N PHE A 98 -9.71 2.55 22.13
CA PHE A 98 -11.10 2.56 21.66
C PHE A 98 -11.11 2.66 20.13
N SER A 99 -12.23 2.31 19.51
CA SER A 99 -12.41 2.34 18.06
C SER A 99 -13.42 3.41 17.68
N VAL A 100 -13.11 4.15 16.62
CA VAL A 100 -13.99 5.15 16.01
C VAL A 100 -14.37 4.62 14.63
N ASN A 101 -15.67 4.52 14.37
CA ASN A 101 -16.20 4.00 13.12
C ASN A 101 -16.97 5.09 12.36
N VAL A 102 -16.95 5.02 11.03
CA VAL A 102 -17.86 5.80 10.17
C VAL A 102 -19.30 5.30 10.34
N ASP A 103 -20.28 6.09 9.91
CA ASP A 103 -21.67 5.62 9.90
C ASP A 103 -21.79 4.35 9.04
N ARG A 104 -22.61 3.41 9.51
CA ARG A 104 -22.90 2.18 8.80
C ARG A 104 -23.48 2.43 7.42
N GLN A 105 -24.22 3.53 7.25
CA GLN A 105 -24.80 3.94 5.97
C GLN A 105 -23.73 4.26 4.92
N GLU A 106 -22.55 4.73 5.33
CA GLU A 106 -21.43 5.02 4.42
C GLU A 106 -20.68 3.75 3.98
N ILE A 107 -20.79 2.65 4.75
CA ILE A 107 -20.21 1.35 4.42
C ILE A 107 -21.28 0.35 3.95
N GLU A 108 -22.44 0.85 3.53
CA GLU A 108 -23.50 -0.02 3.04
C GLU A 108 -23.17 -0.49 1.61
N LEU A 109 -22.44 -1.60 1.52
CA LEU A 109 -22.01 -2.24 0.26
C LEU A 109 -23.14 -3.06 -0.37
N ASN A 110 -24.31 -2.45 -0.52
CA ASN A 110 -25.40 -3.06 -1.26
C ASN A 110 -25.04 -3.14 -2.74
N ARG A 111 -25.52 -4.19 -3.41
CA ARG A 111 -25.32 -4.36 -4.84
C ARG A 111 -25.97 -3.20 -5.59
N VAL A 112 -25.15 -2.39 -6.24
CA VAL A 112 -25.61 -1.26 -7.05
C VAL A 112 -26.20 -1.78 -8.37
N THR A 113 -27.33 -1.23 -8.81
CA THR A 113 -27.94 -1.58 -10.11
C THR A 113 -27.31 -0.80 -11.26
N GLU A 114 -27.38 -1.35 -12.47
CA GLU A 114 -26.85 -0.70 -13.69
C GLU A 114 -27.50 0.68 -13.91
N GLU A 115 -28.78 0.89 -13.55
CA GLU A 115 -29.41 2.22 -13.70
C GLU A 115 -28.77 3.29 -12.80
N THR A 116 -28.30 2.90 -11.61
CA THR A 116 -27.63 3.83 -10.69
C THR A 116 -26.22 4.15 -11.17
N LEU A 117 -25.50 3.17 -11.74
CA LEU A 117 -24.20 3.43 -12.37
C LEU A 117 -24.33 4.32 -13.61
N ASP A 118 -25.36 4.11 -14.43
CA ASP A 118 -25.66 4.96 -15.60
C ASP A 118 -25.86 6.42 -15.19
N GLY A 119 -26.55 6.67 -14.08
CA GLY A 119 -26.79 8.02 -13.56
C GLY A 119 -25.55 8.69 -12.96
N MET A 120 -24.64 7.93 -12.36
CA MET A 120 -23.45 8.48 -11.67
C MET A 120 -22.22 8.61 -12.58
N LEU A 121 -21.93 7.58 -13.38
CA LEU A 121 -20.74 7.53 -14.23
C LEU A 121 -21.05 7.89 -15.68
N GLY A 122 -22.30 7.75 -16.12
CA GLY A 122 -22.70 7.86 -17.51
C GLY A 122 -22.57 6.53 -18.25
N LYS A 123 -23.57 6.21 -19.06
CA LYS A 123 -23.80 4.90 -19.70
C LYS A 123 -22.60 4.29 -20.45
N ASP A 124 -21.71 5.12 -21.01
CA ASP A 124 -20.59 4.66 -21.83
C ASP A 124 -19.23 4.74 -21.11
N ASN A 125 -19.19 5.18 -19.86
CA ASN A 125 -17.94 5.43 -19.13
C ASN A 125 -17.55 4.31 -18.16
N TYR A 126 -18.30 3.22 -18.10
CA TYR A 126 -18.02 2.10 -17.22
C TYR A 126 -18.37 0.76 -17.89
N ARG A 127 -17.70 -0.30 -17.45
CA ARG A 127 -17.98 -1.67 -17.88
C ARG A 127 -18.08 -2.54 -16.64
N VAL A 128 -19.23 -3.18 -16.45
CA VAL A 128 -19.47 -4.08 -15.30
C VAL A 128 -18.98 -5.47 -15.67
N ALA A 129 -17.85 -5.88 -15.09
CA ALA A 129 -17.38 -7.25 -15.19
C ALA A 129 -18.24 -8.15 -14.29
N LYS A 130 -18.98 -9.09 -14.87
CA LYS A 130 -19.78 -10.08 -14.15
C LYS A 130 -19.00 -11.37 -13.93
N GLU A 131 -17.94 -11.58 -14.70
CA GLU A 131 -17.09 -12.77 -14.63
C GLU A 131 -15.61 -12.45 -14.41
N LYS A 132 -14.89 -13.39 -13.79
CA LYS A 132 -13.45 -13.24 -13.49
C LYS A 132 -12.60 -13.06 -14.75
N SER A 133 -12.98 -13.69 -15.86
CA SER A 133 -12.35 -13.56 -17.18
C SER A 133 -12.41 -12.13 -17.73
N GLU A 134 -13.51 -11.41 -17.47
CA GLU A 134 -13.71 -10.02 -17.90
C GLU A 134 -12.83 -9.05 -17.10
N ILE A 135 -12.53 -9.35 -15.84
CA ILE A 135 -11.63 -8.56 -14.99
C ILE A 135 -10.19 -8.63 -15.51
N GLU A 136 -9.70 -9.83 -15.84
CA GLU A 136 -8.34 -10.03 -16.35
C GLU A 136 -8.12 -9.34 -17.71
N SER A 137 -9.13 -9.35 -18.59
CA SER A 137 -9.09 -8.62 -19.87
C SER A 137 -8.99 -7.10 -19.68
N SER A 138 -9.73 -6.56 -18.71
CA SER A 138 -9.82 -5.12 -18.47
C SER A 138 -8.54 -4.55 -17.82
N LEU A 139 -7.91 -5.32 -16.92
CA LEU A 139 -6.59 -5.00 -16.35
C LEU A 139 -5.46 -5.12 -17.38
N GLY A 140 -5.61 -5.99 -18.39
CA GLY A 140 -4.72 -6.09 -19.53
C GLY A 140 -4.72 -4.80 -20.35
N GLU A 141 -5.89 -4.34 -20.81
CA GLU A 141 -6.00 -3.18 -21.70
C GLU A 141 -5.53 -1.85 -21.07
N GLY A 142 -5.68 -1.67 -19.76
CA GLY A 142 -5.24 -0.45 -19.06
C GLY A 142 -3.73 -0.33 -18.82
N ARG A 143 -2.95 -1.41 -18.93
CA ARG A 143 -1.49 -1.42 -18.70
C ARG A 143 -0.64 -1.59 -19.96
N TYR A 144 -1.23 -1.82 -21.12
CA TYR A 144 -0.55 -1.68 -22.40
C TYR A 144 -0.65 -0.23 -22.89
N GLY A 145 0.00 0.69 -22.16
CA GLY A 145 0.42 1.95 -22.75
C GLY A 145 1.21 1.59 -24.01
N ARG A 146 0.64 1.90 -25.18
CA ARG A 146 1.12 1.51 -26.51
C ARG A 146 2.65 1.43 -26.53
N GLU A 147 3.18 0.23 -26.74
CA GLU A 147 4.62 -0.03 -26.64
C GLU A 147 5.36 0.93 -27.58
N LEU A 148 6.10 1.88 -27.01
CA LEU A 148 6.92 2.84 -27.77
C LEU A 148 8.19 2.17 -28.30
N THR A 149 8.50 0.97 -27.83
CA THR A 149 9.63 0.12 -28.21
C THR A 149 9.81 -0.04 -29.73
N PRO A 150 8.79 -0.43 -30.53
CA PRO A 150 8.92 -0.48 -31.99
C PRO A 150 9.28 0.86 -32.62
N TYR A 151 8.74 1.98 -32.15
CA TYR A 151 9.09 3.30 -32.67
C TYR A 151 10.52 3.73 -32.32
N MET A 152 10.96 3.42 -31.09
CA MET A 152 12.34 3.65 -30.65
C MET A 152 13.34 2.81 -31.45
N MET A 153 12.99 1.56 -31.79
CA MET A 153 13.82 0.71 -32.65
C MET A 153 13.94 1.26 -34.07
N VAL A 154 12.84 1.74 -34.67
CA VAL A 154 12.89 2.39 -35.99
C VAL A 154 13.78 3.63 -35.96
N MET A 155 13.67 4.46 -34.91
CA MET A 155 14.53 5.64 -34.74
C MET A 155 16.01 5.27 -34.61
N LEU A 156 16.33 4.22 -33.83
CA LEU A 156 17.70 3.71 -33.68
C LEU A 156 18.29 3.25 -35.01
N VAL A 157 17.52 2.48 -35.79
CA VAL A 157 17.95 2.00 -37.12
C VAL A 157 18.21 3.18 -38.06
N MET A 158 17.37 4.22 -38.01
CA MET A 158 17.55 5.43 -38.82
C MET A 158 18.83 6.19 -38.44
N LEU A 159 19.14 6.29 -37.15
CA LEU A 159 20.37 6.90 -36.66
C LEU A 159 21.61 6.12 -37.12
N PHE A 160 21.56 4.80 -37.05
CA PHE A 160 22.65 3.92 -37.49
C PHE A 160 22.90 4.02 -39.00
N MET A 161 21.83 4.11 -39.80
CA MET A 161 21.92 4.36 -41.24
C MET A 161 22.57 5.71 -41.55
N ALA A 162 22.21 6.75 -40.80
CA ALA A 162 22.82 8.09 -40.94
C ALA A 162 24.32 8.06 -40.59
N GLU A 163 24.70 7.37 -39.52
CA GLU A 163 26.10 7.19 -39.13
C GLU A 163 26.90 6.47 -40.24
N GLN A 164 26.36 5.35 -40.75
CA GLN A 164 27.03 4.56 -41.77
C GLN A 164 27.18 5.31 -43.10
N THR A 165 26.21 6.13 -43.48
CA THR A 165 26.29 6.97 -44.69
C THR A 165 27.30 8.09 -44.53
N MET A 166 27.39 8.73 -43.35
CA MET A 166 28.43 9.71 -43.07
C MET A 166 29.82 9.09 -43.09
N ALA A 167 30.04 7.96 -42.40
CA ALA A 167 31.32 7.26 -42.39
C ALA A 167 31.76 6.86 -43.82
N SER A 168 30.86 6.25 -44.59
CA SER A 168 31.14 5.83 -45.97
C SER A 168 31.53 7.01 -46.88
N ARG A 169 30.90 8.18 -46.70
CA ARG A 169 31.24 9.40 -47.45
C ARG A 169 32.63 9.91 -47.08
N PHE A 170 32.99 9.94 -45.79
CA PHE A 170 34.28 10.47 -45.34
C PHE A 170 35.46 9.53 -45.67
N TYR A 171 35.28 8.21 -45.55
CA TYR A 171 36.33 7.24 -45.91
C TYR A 171 36.48 7.08 -47.44
N GLY A 172 35.40 7.18 -48.20
CA GLY A 172 35.43 7.12 -49.67
C GLY A 172 36.18 8.30 -50.31
N SER A 173 36.13 9.49 -49.71
CA SER A 173 36.88 10.66 -50.18
C SER A 173 38.39 10.56 -49.92
N LYS A 174 38.83 9.92 -48.81
CA LYS A 174 40.26 9.73 -48.52
C LYS A 174 40.92 8.65 -49.37
N ALA A 175 40.19 7.60 -49.74
CA ALA A 175 40.72 6.54 -50.61
C ALA A 175 41.01 7.03 -52.05
N LYS A 176 40.30 8.06 -52.53
CA LYS A 176 40.53 8.66 -53.85
C LYS A 176 41.75 9.59 -53.92
N GLU A 177 42.21 10.16 -52.81
CA GLU A 177 43.42 11.00 -52.78
C GLU A 177 44.73 10.19 -52.70
N GLY A 178 44.68 8.91 -52.30
CA GLY A 178 45.86 8.04 -52.17
C GLY A 178 46.19 7.17 -53.39
N SER A 179 45.35 7.16 -54.44
CA SER A 179 45.51 6.29 -55.61
C SER A 179 45.91 7.08 -56.87
N SER A 180 46.90 7.96 -56.75
CA SER A 180 47.63 8.52 -57.88
C SER A 180 49.14 8.41 -57.62
N ALA A 181 49.62 7.17 -57.43
CA ALA A 181 51.05 6.84 -57.47
C ALA A 181 51.28 5.77 -58.56
N THR A 182 51.84 6.25 -59.67
CA THR A 182 52.23 5.62 -60.94
C THR A 182 52.90 4.24 -60.85
N PRO A 183 52.61 3.32 -61.80
CA PRO A 183 53.62 2.37 -62.28
C PRO A 183 54.05 2.70 -63.71
N GLY A 184 55.37 2.74 -63.89
CA GLY A 184 56.07 3.13 -65.10
C GLY A 184 55.92 2.16 -66.28
N LYS A 185 56.00 2.76 -67.46
CA LYS A 185 55.91 2.19 -68.81
C LYS A 185 57.11 1.29 -69.15
N PRO A 186 56.92 0.06 -69.66
CA PRO A 186 58.00 -0.66 -70.35
C PRO A 186 58.07 -0.25 -71.83
N ARG A 187 59.30 -0.26 -72.34
CA ARG A 187 59.74 0.23 -73.66
C ARG A 187 60.18 -0.95 -74.53
N THR A 188 59.57 -1.15 -75.69
CA THR A 188 60.05 -1.95 -76.84
C THR A 188 59.38 -1.36 -78.11
N LYS A 189 60.04 -0.69 -79.06
CA LYS A 189 61.04 -1.04 -80.10
C LYS A 189 60.63 -2.18 -81.07
N GLY A 190 60.45 -1.79 -82.35
CA GLY A 190 60.55 -2.61 -83.57
C GLY A 190 59.27 -3.39 -83.92
N ALA A 191 58.86 -3.57 -85.18
CA ALA A 191 59.51 -3.30 -86.46
C ALA A 191 58.45 -3.38 -87.59
N ALA A 192 58.79 -2.72 -88.71
CA ALA A 192 58.39 -2.94 -90.11
C ALA A 192 56.91 -2.93 -90.48
#